data_AF-A0A9D0YYL2-F1
#
_entry.id   AF-A0A9D0YYL2-F1
#
_cell.length_a   1.000
_cell.length_b   1.000
_cell.length_c   1.000
_cell.angle_alpha   90.00
_cell.angle_beta   90.00
_cell.angle_gamma   90.00
#
_symmetry.space_group_name_H-M   'P 1'
#
loop_
_entity.id
_entity.type
_entity.pdbx_description
1 polymer ?
#
loop_
_entity_poly.entity_id
_entity_poly.type
_entity_poly.pdbx_seq_one_letter_code
_entity_poly.pdbx_strand_id
1 'polypeptide(L)'
;MDELKESINRGIPIATPVTLSSTDLIALCDDKETTKKAIDNAFTKYMNYMKKIGIPPIDMEFFQTLGIVTNPNTLEKQLCFSRSGFMMSIFMNLNIDNMFRNRDNLSIDLRASNEELSNALREKAWPRLEIFKNLKTKRELKREFPVLYKKYQERQEMITMLRNFVRLINQKSKSGRERIDAMQDITEFLEILHLDNIGQLETYSSEEDFTKFCAQYYESLSGILNHSEDIMQYLDTHRVNTWHFSSMDRDKISLYIASRFLSTAITAPKEEAQRYLYNVTDYFRENENRKTATSPRIAIGKYKNESMGIKSDGVVITPKSLYGEYKKMLLEHPELRVVDFSTIDFTGMNLEEVEKYTQQLLSDLAANWELIPASHLKDDFRVSGVRVNVASEEERRRKTARLADLYIEKKEFYDSTSPICRVVGKNTFSGYVGHIYSNGKVILDRFFENDKTGRIAEGHAIYIMDATDFCKLSSLSKRELFHHPSCKRIYHAGDWQSRVLQEIAKETKGRMADGIGKILQMTSQEN
;
A
#
# COMPACT_ATOMS: atom_id res chain seq x y z
N MET A 1 -10.56 -23.01 2.96
CA MET A 1 -11.04 -22.31 1.75
C MET A 1 -11.46 -20.88 2.07
N ASP A 2 -12.03 -20.65 3.26
CA ASP A 2 -12.39 -19.32 3.77
C ASP A 2 -11.18 -18.50 4.24
N GLU A 3 -10.06 -19.11 4.61
CA GLU A 3 -8.95 -18.42 5.29
C GLU A 3 -8.22 -17.43 4.39
N LEU A 4 -7.96 -17.79 3.12
CA LEU A 4 -7.36 -16.87 2.15
C LEU A 4 -8.31 -15.71 1.84
N LYS A 5 -9.59 -16.03 1.60
CA LYS A 5 -10.62 -15.03 1.29
C LYS A 5 -10.81 -14.06 2.46
N GLU A 6 -10.90 -14.57 3.68
CA GLU A 6 -10.96 -13.78 4.91
C GLU A 6 -9.70 -12.91 5.06
N SER A 7 -8.51 -13.49 4.86
CA SER A 7 -7.24 -12.77 5.01
C SER A 7 -7.06 -11.63 4.01
N ILE A 8 -7.44 -11.83 2.74
CA ILE A 8 -7.36 -10.75 1.74
C ILE A 8 -8.44 -9.70 1.98
N ASN A 9 -9.64 -10.08 2.41
CA ASN A 9 -10.75 -9.17 2.67
C ASN A 9 -10.61 -8.38 3.98
N ARG A 10 -9.66 -8.73 4.87
CA ARG A 10 -9.30 -7.93 6.05
C ARG A 10 -9.00 -6.46 5.70
N GLY A 11 -9.34 -5.56 6.62
CA GLY A 11 -9.23 -4.11 6.43
C GLY A 11 -10.35 -3.59 5.54
N ILE A 12 -10.21 -2.36 5.07
CA ILE A 12 -11.20 -1.76 4.20
C ILE A 12 -10.96 -2.13 2.72
N PRO A 13 -11.98 -2.08 1.86
CA PRO A 13 -11.81 -2.08 0.41
C PRO A 13 -10.93 -0.90 -0.02
N ILE A 14 -9.91 -1.15 -0.85
CA ILE A 14 -9.03 -0.12 -1.40
C ILE A 14 -8.87 -0.34 -2.91
N ALA A 15 -8.76 0.73 -3.70
CA ALA A 15 -8.59 0.57 -5.15
C ALA A 15 -7.19 0.08 -5.54
N THR A 16 -6.21 0.25 -4.66
CA THR A 16 -4.83 -0.04 -5.01
C THR A 16 -4.50 -1.53 -4.90
N PRO A 17 -4.00 -2.18 -5.98
CA PRO A 17 -3.70 -3.60 -5.96
C PRO A 17 -2.48 -3.94 -5.09
N VAL A 18 -2.47 -5.15 -4.52
CA VAL A 18 -1.32 -5.72 -3.82
C VAL A 18 -0.81 -6.94 -4.57
N THR A 19 0.49 -6.96 -4.90
CA THR A 19 1.10 -8.06 -5.64
C THR A 19 1.52 -9.21 -4.72
N LEU A 20 1.12 -10.43 -5.09
CA LEU A 20 1.44 -11.69 -4.43
C LEU A 20 2.30 -12.59 -5.34
N SER A 21 3.28 -13.25 -4.76
CA SER A 21 4.01 -14.32 -5.43
C SER A 21 3.17 -15.60 -5.42
N SER A 22 3.00 -16.23 -6.58
CA SER A 22 2.36 -17.54 -6.70
C SER A 22 3.18 -18.63 -6.02
N THR A 23 4.50 -18.58 -6.10
CA THR A 23 5.37 -19.57 -5.45
C THR A 23 5.28 -19.51 -3.93
N ASP A 24 5.21 -18.31 -3.37
CA ASP A 24 5.03 -18.14 -1.93
C ASP A 24 3.65 -18.65 -1.49
N LEU A 25 2.60 -18.34 -2.26
CA LEU A 25 1.24 -18.80 -1.97
C LEU A 25 1.12 -20.33 -2.04
N ILE A 26 1.70 -20.95 -3.06
CA ILE A 26 1.78 -22.42 -3.19
C ILE A 26 2.53 -23.01 -2.00
N ALA A 27 3.64 -22.39 -1.56
CA ALA A 27 4.44 -22.90 -0.45
C ALA A 27 3.70 -22.89 0.90
N LEU A 28 2.67 -22.06 1.05
CA LEU A 28 1.82 -21.97 2.24
C LEU A 28 0.66 -22.97 2.25
N CYS A 29 0.42 -23.66 1.14
CA CYS A 29 -0.63 -24.67 0.99
C CYS A 29 -0.17 -26.05 1.50
N ASP A 30 -1.10 -26.82 2.05
CA ASP A 30 -0.83 -28.20 2.48
C ASP A 30 -0.50 -29.12 1.29
N ASP A 31 -1.30 -29.04 0.22
CA ASP A 31 -1.04 -29.72 -1.06
C ASP A 31 -0.64 -28.69 -2.13
N LYS A 32 0.67 -28.62 -2.38
CA LYS A 32 1.32 -27.69 -3.31
C LYS A 32 1.00 -28.00 -4.76
N GLU A 33 0.89 -29.28 -5.12
CA GLU A 33 0.68 -29.70 -6.51
C GLU A 33 -0.73 -29.38 -6.96
N THR A 34 -1.72 -29.60 -6.10
CA THR A 34 -3.11 -29.24 -6.40
C THR A 34 -3.27 -27.73 -6.59
N THR A 35 -2.71 -26.91 -5.70
CA THR A 35 -2.75 -25.44 -5.83
C THR A 35 -1.98 -24.97 -7.07
N LYS A 36 -0.80 -25.55 -7.34
CA LYS A 36 -0.02 -25.24 -8.55
C LYS A 36 -0.81 -25.53 -9.82
N LYS A 37 -1.45 -26.71 -9.93
CA LYS A 37 -2.30 -27.06 -11.07
C LYS A 37 -3.47 -26.09 -11.23
N ALA A 38 -4.10 -25.64 -10.15
CA ALA A 38 -5.18 -24.66 -10.22
C ALA A 38 -4.71 -23.31 -10.79
N ILE A 39 -3.53 -22.83 -10.36
CA ILE A 39 -2.90 -21.61 -10.89
C ILE A 39 -2.49 -21.80 -12.36
N ASP A 40 -1.83 -22.91 -12.70
CA ASP A 40 -1.40 -23.23 -14.07
C ASP A 40 -2.60 -23.33 -15.03
N ASN A 41 -3.72 -23.90 -14.59
CA ASN A 41 -4.97 -23.95 -15.37
C ASN A 41 -5.56 -22.55 -15.59
N ALA A 42 -5.55 -21.69 -14.59
CA ALA A 42 -5.98 -20.29 -14.75
C ALA A 42 -5.05 -19.54 -15.70
N PHE A 43 -3.74 -19.77 -15.59
CA PHE A 43 -2.74 -19.18 -16.47
C PHE A 43 -2.91 -19.64 -17.92
N THR A 44 -3.22 -20.92 -18.14
CA THR A 44 -3.50 -21.48 -19.48
C THR A 44 -4.71 -20.81 -20.12
N LYS A 45 -5.76 -20.49 -19.36
CA LYS A 45 -6.91 -19.72 -19.86
C LYS A 45 -6.52 -18.32 -20.29
N TYR A 46 -5.65 -17.65 -19.53
CA TYR A 46 -5.08 -16.36 -19.91
C TYR A 46 -4.26 -16.45 -21.21
N MET A 47 -3.38 -17.44 -21.36
CA MET A 47 -2.62 -17.67 -22.60
C MET A 47 -3.55 -17.94 -23.81
N ASN A 48 -4.61 -18.74 -23.60
CA ASN A 48 -5.61 -19.01 -24.63
C ASN A 48 -6.42 -17.77 -25.01
N TYR A 49 -6.67 -16.85 -24.07
CA TYR A 49 -7.30 -15.57 -24.37
C TYR A 49 -6.42 -14.73 -25.30
N MET A 50 -5.11 -14.64 -25.05
CA MET A 50 -4.18 -13.93 -25.95
C MET A 50 -4.21 -14.50 -27.37
N LYS A 51 -4.25 -15.84 -27.50
CA LYS A 51 -4.43 -16.50 -28.81
C LYS A 51 -5.76 -16.13 -29.46
N LYS A 52 -6.85 -16.08 -28.70
CA LYS A 52 -8.20 -15.75 -29.19
C LYS A 52 -8.29 -14.32 -29.75
N ILE A 53 -7.56 -13.37 -29.17
CA ILE A 53 -7.51 -11.98 -29.66
C ILE A 53 -6.52 -11.78 -30.82
N GLY A 54 -6.00 -12.87 -31.40
CA GLY A 54 -5.20 -12.83 -32.63
C GLY A 54 -3.69 -12.74 -32.41
N ILE A 55 -3.19 -12.90 -31.18
CA ILE A 55 -1.75 -12.91 -30.91
C ILE A 55 -1.19 -14.30 -31.22
N PRO A 56 -0.18 -14.43 -32.11
CA PRO A 56 0.45 -15.71 -32.38
C PRO A 56 1.08 -16.32 -31.12
N PRO A 57 0.95 -17.64 -30.88
CA PRO A 57 1.54 -18.30 -29.73
C PRO A 57 3.06 -18.08 -29.66
N ILE A 58 3.55 -17.87 -28.45
CA ILE A 58 4.97 -17.63 -28.17
C ILE A 58 5.37 -18.38 -26.90
N ASP A 59 6.50 -19.07 -26.95
CA ASP A 59 7.14 -19.78 -25.83
C ASP A 59 7.97 -18.83 -24.94
N MET A 60 7.46 -17.62 -24.75
CA MET A 60 8.07 -16.60 -23.90
C MET A 60 7.75 -16.85 -22.43
N GLU A 61 8.70 -16.55 -21.57
CA GLU A 61 8.51 -16.66 -20.12
C GLU A 61 7.63 -15.51 -19.60
N PHE A 62 6.49 -15.85 -18.99
CA PHE A 62 5.61 -14.92 -18.30
C PHE A 62 5.60 -15.19 -16.80
N PHE A 63 5.71 -14.15 -15.99
CA PHE A 63 5.55 -14.26 -14.55
C PHE A 63 4.09 -14.54 -14.19
N GLN A 64 3.87 -15.67 -13.51
CA GLN A 64 2.59 -16.00 -12.89
C GLN A 64 2.38 -15.22 -11.58
N THR A 65 2.63 -13.91 -11.59
CA THR A 65 2.48 -13.07 -10.41
C THR A 65 1.00 -12.75 -10.22
N LEU A 66 0.51 -12.94 -9.00
CA LEU A 66 -0.89 -12.72 -8.64
C LEU A 66 -1.07 -11.32 -8.05
N GLY A 67 -2.29 -10.82 -8.07
CA GLY A 67 -2.69 -9.52 -7.52
C GLY A 67 -3.98 -9.65 -6.72
N ILE A 68 -4.06 -8.93 -5.61
CA ILE A 68 -5.31 -8.68 -4.90
C ILE A 68 -5.93 -7.45 -5.52
N VAL A 69 -7.12 -7.59 -6.11
CA VAL A 69 -7.88 -6.51 -6.74
C VAL A 69 -9.25 -6.43 -6.09
N THR A 70 -9.70 -5.22 -5.77
CA THR A 70 -11.04 -4.99 -5.20
C THR A 70 -12.05 -4.86 -6.33
N ASN A 71 -13.13 -5.64 -6.29
CA ASN A 71 -14.25 -5.44 -7.21
C ASN A 71 -14.93 -4.09 -6.89
N PRO A 72 -15.09 -3.18 -7.86
CA PRO A 72 -15.58 -1.84 -7.60
C PRO A 72 -17.04 -1.79 -7.10
N ASN A 73 -17.83 -2.83 -7.42
CA ASN A 73 -19.26 -2.88 -7.11
C ASN A 73 -19.56 -3.73 -5.88
N THR A 74 -18.89 -4.89 -5.74
CA THR A 74 -19.14 -5.79 -4.60
C THR A 74 -18.22 -5.52 -3.41
N LEU A 75 -17.20 -4.67 -3.58
CA LEU A 75 -16.14 -4.39 -2.60
C LEU A 75 -15.29 -5.61 -2.19
N GLU A 76 -15.60 -6.79 -2.73
CA GLU A 76 -14.88 -8.02 -2.44
C GLU A 76 -13.51 -7.98 -3.13
N LYS A 77 -12.46 -8.23 -2.34
CA LYS A 77 -11.12 -8.46 -2.87
C LYS A 77 -11.04 -9.86 -3.46
N GLN A 78 -10.55 -9.92 -4.69
CA GLN A 78 -10.36 -11.14 -5.45
C GLN A 78 -8.91 -11.29 -5.90
N LEU A 79 -8.54 -12.54 -6.17
CA LEU A 79 -7.22 -12.90 -6.65
C LEU A 79 -7.25 -12.94 -8.18
N CYS A 80 -6.42 -12.13 -8.82
CA CYS A 80 -6.27 -12.06 -10.27
C CYS A 80 -4.80 -12.25 -10.65
N PHE A 81 -4.49 -12.46 -11.93
CA PHE A 81 -3.11 -12.26 -12.39
C PHE A 81 -2.80 -10.76 -12.41
N SER A 82 -1.58 -10.40 -12.00
CA SER A 82 -1.21 -8.99 -11.81
C SER A 82 -0.77 -8.31 -13.10
N ARG A 83 -1.23 -7.07 -13.29
CA ARG A 83 -0.75 -6.17 -14.36
C ARG A 83 0.76 -5.92 -14.26
N SER A 84 1.30 -5.78 -13.04
CA SER A 84 2.75 -5.69 -12.80
C SER A 84 3.51 -6.92 -13.27
N GLY A 85 3.00 -8.13 -13.01
CA GLY A 85 3.59 -9.39 -13.49
C GLY A 85 3.65 -9.45 -15.00
N PHE A 86 2.57 -9.06 -15.67
CA PHE A 86 2.53 -8.97 -17.14
C PHE A 86 3.57 -7.98 -17.68
N MET A 87 3.57 -6.73 -17.20
CA MET A 87 4.53 -5.71 -17.65
C MET A 87 5.98 -6.14 -17.38
N MET A 88 6.26 -6.67 -16.19
CA MET A 88 7.60 -7.14 -15.83
C MET A 88 8.07 -8.29 -16.74
N SER A 89 7.15 -9.15 -17.19
CA SER A 89 7.47 -10.20 -18.15
C SER A 89 7.99 -9.60 -19.46
N ILE A 90 7.30 -8.58 -19.99
CA ILE A 90 7.71 -7.91 -21.22
C ILE A 90 9.04 -7.19 -21.01
N PHE A 91 9.21 -6.50 -19.88
CA PHE A 91 10.42 -5.74 -19.59
C PHE A 91 11.66 -6.64 -19.46
N MET A 92 11.51 -7.79 -18.81
CA MET A 92 12.58 -8.78 -18.69
C MET A 92 12.94 -9.41 -20.04
N ASN A 93 11.94 -9.78 -20.85
CA ASN A 93 12.19 -10.40 -22.15
C ASN A 93 12.82 -9.41 -23.15
N LEU A 94 12.34 -8.16 -23.21
CA LEU A 94 12.89 -7.11 -24.07
C LEU A 94 14.13 -6.41 -23.48
N ASN A 95 14.55 -6.80 -22.28
CA ASN A 95 15.64 -6.20 -21.52
C ASN A 95 15.55 -4.65 -21.48
N ILE A 96 14.34 -4.14 -21.27
CA ILE A 96 14.05 -2.71 -21.11
C ILE A 96 14.83 -2.20 -19.89
N ASP A 97 15.38 -1.00 -19.96
CA ASP A 97 16.16 -0.38 -18.86
C ASP A 97 17.27 -1.29 -18.28
N ASN A 98 17.78 -2.23 -19.07
CA ASN A 98 18.74 -3.26 -18.66
C ASN A 98 18.27 -4.09 -17.45
N MET A 99 16.96 -4.39 -17.38
CA MET A 99 16.31 -5.15 -16.31
C MET A 99 16.98 -6.50 -16.03
N PHE A 100 17.62 -7.13 -17.02
CA PHE A 100 18.34 -8.37 -16.78
C PHE A 100 19.43 -8.23 -15.71
N ARG A 101 20.09 -7.05 -15.63
CA ARG A 101 21.14 -6.73 -14.67
C ARG A 101 20.66 -5.84 -13.51
N ASN A 102 19.73 -4.92 -13.77
CA ASN A 102 19.32 -3.88 -12.81
C ASN A 102 17.83 -4.04 -12.42
N ARG A 103 17.52 -5.10 -11.68
CA ARG A 103 16.13 -5.54 -11.41
C ARG A 103 15.37 -4.64 -10.44
N ASP A 104 16.08 -3.92 -9.57
CA ASP A 104 15.47 -3.16 -8.47
C ASP A 104 15.00 -1.75 -8.89
N ASN A 105 15.24 -1.35 -10.14
CA ASN A 105 15.00 0.02 -10.61
C ASN A 105 13.59 0.25 -11.18
N LEU A 106 12.70 -0.76 -11.17
CA LEU A 106 11.38 -0.61 -11.77
C LEU A 106 10.31 -0.26 -10.73
N SER A 107 9.78 0.96 -10.84
CA SER A 107 8.52 1.35 -10.22
C SER A 107 7.42 1.30 -11.27
N ILE A 108 6.33 0.57 -10.99
CA ILE A 108 5.11 0.57 -11.80
C ILE A 108 4.02 1.20 -10.94
N ASP A 109 3.40 2.27 -11.43
CA ASP A 109 2.23 2.86 -10.78
C ASP A 109 1.02 1.96 -11.00
N LEU A 110 0.71 1.10 -10.03
CA LEU A 110 -0.38 0.13 -10.16
C LEU A 110 -1.79 0.75 -10.09
N ARG A 111 -1.90 2.07 -9.88
CA ARG A 111 -3.19 2.80 -9.93
C ARG A 111 -3.48 3.41 -11.28
N ALA A 112 -2.45 3.56 -12.11
CA ALA A 112 -2.65 3.99 -13.47
C ALA A 112 -3.70 3.10 -14.16
N SER A 113 -4.53 3.72 -14.98
CA SER A 113 -5.54 3.05 -15.77
C SER A 113 -4.89 2.05 -16.72
N ASN A 114 -5.69 1.11 -17.24
CA ASN A 114 -5.18 0.14 -18.21
C ASN A 114 -4.66 0.84 -19.48
N GLU A 115 -5.27 1.96 -19.87
CA GLU A 115 -4.78 2.81 -20.96
C GLU A 115 -3.42 3.45 -20.62
N GLU A 116 -3.27 4.06 -19.45
CA GLU A 116 -2.03 4.71 -19.02
C GLU A 116 -0.86 3.72 -18.92
N LEU A 117 -1.09 2.55 -18.31
CA LEU A 117 -0.10 1.48 -18.21
C LEU A 117 0.26 0.90 -19.57
N SER A 118 -0.74 0.71 -20.44
CA SER A 118 -0.56 0.25 -21.81
C SER A 118 0.29 1.24 -22.63
N ASN A 119 0.03 2.54 -22.49
CA ASN A 119 0.83 3.58 -23.13
C ASN A 119 2.27 3.61 -22.61
N ALA A 120 2.47 3.57 -21.29
CA ALA A 120 3.81 3.53 -20.70
C ALA A 120 4.59 2.26 -21.09
N LEU A 121 3.91 1.10 -21.16
CA LEU A 121 4.49 -0.14 -21.65
C LEU A 121 4.93 0.01 -23.11
N ARG A 122 4.06 0.51 -23.99
CA ARG A 122 4.37 0.71 -25.42
C ARG A 122 5.54 1.67 -25.61
N GLU A 123 5.54 2.81 -24.93
CA GLU A 123 6.59 3.83 -25.03
C GLU A 123 7.99 3.23 -24.77
N LYS A 124 8.11 2.37 -23.75
CA LYS A 124 9.38 1.72 -23.41
C LYS A 124 9.70 0.50 -24.28
N ALA A 125 8.68 -0.27 -24.66
CA ALA A 125 8.87 -1.56 -25.30
C ALA A 125 9.05 -1.47 -26.83
N TRP A 126 8.36 -0.56 -27.52
CA TRP A 126 8.48 -0.40 -28.98
C TRP A 126 9.91 -0.11 -29.45
N PRO A 127 10.65 0.83 -28.83
CA PRO A 127 12.04 1.08 -29.23
C PRO A 127 12.92 -0.16 -29.11
N ARG A 128 12.72 -0.98 -28.07
CA ARG A 128 13.44 -2.25 -27.90
C ARG A 128 13.01 -3.28 -28.93
N LEU A 129 11.73 -3.35 -29.27
CA LEU A 129 11.21 -4.27 -30.27
C LEU A 129 11.74 -3.93 -31.68
N GLU A 130 11.89 -2.66 -32.02
CA GLU A 130 12.52 -2.23 -33.27
C GLU A 130 14.00 -2.62 -33.35
N ILE A 131 14.73 -2.56 -32.22
CA ILE A 131 16.10 -3.09 -32.16
C ILE A 131 16.08 -4.61 -32.39
N PHE A 132 15.15 -5.32 -31.75
CA PHE A 132 15.01 -6.78 -31.88
C PHE A 132 14.74 -7.22 -33.32
N LYS A 133 13.83 -6.52 -34.03
CA LYS A 133 13.50 -6.77 -35.44
C LYS A 133 14.70 -6.72 -36.37
N ASN A 134 15.66 -5.83 -36.06
CA ASN A 134 16.82 -5.54 -36.90
C ASN A 134 18.08 -6.34 -36.52
N LEU A 135 17.97 -7.31 -35.60
CA LEU A 135 19.08 -8.19 -35.23
C LEU A 135 19.54 -9.03 -36.43
N LYS A 136 20.86 -9.15 -36.61
CA LYS A 136 21.46 -9.93 -37.69
C LYS A 136 22.16 -11.18 -37.20
N THR A 137 22.51 -11.23 -35.92
CA THR A 137 23.33 -12.32 -35.37
C THR A 137 22.88 -12.79 -33.99
N LYS A 138 23.17 -14.06 -33.70
CA LYS A 138 23.01 -14.68 -32.36
C LYS A 138 23.80 -13.94 -31.28
N ARG A 139 24.94 -13.33 -31.65
CA ARG A 139 25.78 -12.57 -30.72
C ARG A 139 25.10 -11.25 -30.29
N GLU A 140 24.43 -10.58 -31.21
CA GLU A 140 23.63 -9.39 -30.89
C GLU A 140 22.43 -9.77 -30.03
N LEU A 141 21.71 -10.86 -30.34
CA LEU A 141 20.62 -11.37 -29.52
C LEU A 141 21.07 -11.63 -28.08
N LYS A 142 22.18 -12.33 -27.89
CA LYS A 142 22.77 -12.60 -26.56
C LYS A 142 23.09 -11.33 -25.78
N ARG A 143 23.58 -10.29 -26.46
CA ARG A 143 24.01 -9.03 -25.83
C ARG A 143 22.81 -8.17 -25.46
N GLU A 144 21.87 -8.01 -26.37
CA GLU A 144 20.75 -7.06 -26.25
C GLU A 144 19.55 -7.66 -25.52
N PHE A 145 19.27 -8.95 -25.71
CA PHE A 145 18.07 -9.65 -25.22
C PHE A 145 18.45 -11.02 -24.62
N PRO A 146 19.16 -11.05 -23.49
CA PRO A 146 19.72 -12.28 -22.92
C PRO A 146 18.67 -13.35 -22.57
N VAL A 147 17.46 -12.95 -22.15
CA VAL A 147 16.36 -13.89 -21.85
C VAL A 147 15.87 -14.58 -23.13
N LEU A 148 15.62 -13.81 -24.19
CA LEU A 148 15.22 -14.34 -25.49
C LEU A 148 16.33 -15.18 -26.14
N TYR A 149 17.60 -14.82 -25.92
CA TYR A 149 18.71 -15.66 -26.35
C TYR A 149 18.68 -17.04 -25.69
N LYS A 150 18.35 -17.11 -24.40
CA LYS A 150 18.21 -18.40 -23.72
C LYS A 150 17.03 -19.21 -24.27
N LYS A 151 15.89 -18.59 -24.55
CA LYS A 151 14.78 -19.25 -25.25
C LYS A 151 15.17 -19.76 -26.64
N TYR A 152 15.94 -18.98 -27.39
CA TYR A 152 16.53 -19.43 -28.64
C TYR A 152 17.42 -20.67 -28.45
N GLN A 153 18.27 -20.70 -27.41
CA GLN A 153 19.09 -21.89 -27.11
C GLN A 153 18.24 -23.11 -26.75
N GLU A 154 17.26 -22.97 -25.86
CA GLU A 154 16.33 -24.03 -25.46
C GLU A 154 15.62 -24.62 -26.71
N ARG A 155 15.18 -23.77 -27.63
CA ARG A 155 14.55 -24.21 -28.89
C ARG A 155 15.53 -24.94 -29.81
N GLN A 156 16.77 -24.48 -29.92
CA GLN A 156 17.79 -25.17 -30.73
C GLN A 156 18.18 -26.53 -30.13
N GLU A 157 18.23 -26.65 -28.81
CA GLU A 157 18.44 -27.91 -28.11
C GLU A 157 17.30 -28.89 -28.37
N MET A 158 16.05 -28.43 -28.25
CA MET A 158 14.86 -29.21 -28.60
C MET A 158 14.91 -29.69 -30.06
N ILE A 159 15.20 -28.80 -31.01
CA ILE A 159 15.33 -29.17 -32.43
C ILE A 159 16.43 -30.20 -32.67
N THR A 160 17.57 -30.05 -31.99
CA THR A 160 18.68 -31.00 -32.08
C THR A 160 18.27 -32.37 -31.54
N MET A 161 17.55 -32.40 -30.42
CA MET A 161 16.99 -33.62 -29.83
C MET A 161 16.01 -34.30 -30.79
N LEU A 162 15.07 -33.54 -31.37
CA LEU A 162 14.11 -34.04 -32.34
C LEU A 162 14.79 -34.64 -33.58
N ARG A 163 15.78 -33.94 -34.15
CA ARG A 163 16.58 -34.45 -35.28
C ARG A 163 17.34 -35.74 -34.93
N ASN A 164 17.83 -35.87 -33.69
CA ASN A 164 18.50 -37.08 -33.23
C ASN A 164 17.53 -38.25 -33.11
N PHE A 165 16.33 -38.05 -32.58
CA PHE A 165 15.31 -39.11 -32.51
C PHE A 165 14.90 -39.60 -33.90
N VAL A 166 14.62 -38.66 -34.82
CA VAL A 166 14.32 -38.98 -36.23
C VAL A 166 15.46 -39.80 -36.85
N ARG A 167 16.71 -39.39 -36.64
CA ARG A 167 17.88 -40.13 -37.15
C ARG A 167 18.00 -41.52 -36.52
N LEU A 168 17.71 -41.68 -35.24
CA LEU A 168 17.81 -42.95 -34.50
C LEU A 168 16.81 -43.98 -35.04
N ILE A 169 15.57 -43.55 -35.30
CA ILE A 169 14.52 -44.38 -35.89
C ILE A 169 14.92 -44.87 -37.30
N ASN A 170 15.57 -44.00 -38.08
CA ASN A 170 15.99 -44.30 -39.45
C ASN A 170 17.32 -45.10 -39.54
N GLN A 171 18.03 -45.35 -38.43
CA GLN A 171 19.30 -46.08 -38.43
C GLN A 171 19.11 -47.60 -38.39
N LYS A 172 19.50 -48.28 -39.48
CA LYS A 172 19.42 -49.75 -39.62
C LYS A 172 20.21 -50.56 -38.56
N SER A 173 21.23 -49.97 -37.93
CA SER A 173 22.09 -50.62 -36.93
C SER A 173 21.50 -50.64 -35.51
N LYS A 174 20.45 -49.87 -35.24
CA LYS A 174 19.81 -49.79 -33.90
C LYS A 174 18.84 -50.94 -33.66
N SER A 175 18.75 -51.39 -32.41
CA SER A 175 17.85 -52.47 -32.01
C SER A 175 16.38 -52.05 -32.15
N GLY A 176 15.47 -53.02 -32.33
CA GLY A 176 14.04 -52.73 -32.43
C GLY A 176 13.48 -51.99 -31.21
N ARG A 177 14.03 -52.28 -30.01
CA ARG A 177 13.62 -51.64 -28.75
C ARG A 177 14.01 -50.16 -28.70
N GLU A 178 15.26 -49.82 -29.04
CA GLU A 178 15.71 -48.42 -29.10
C GLU A 178 14.90 -47.58 -30.10
N ARG A 179 14.45 -48.18 -31.21
CA ARG A 179 13.59 -47.48 -32.19
C ARG A 179 12.15 -47.30 -31.69
N ILE A 180 11.63 -48.25 -30.91
CA ILE A 180 10.29 -48.13 -30.29
C ILE A 180 10.30 -47.03 -29.23
N ASP A 181 11.31 -46.99 -28.36
CA ASP A 181 11.44 -45.97 -27.32
C ASP A 181 11.55 -44.57 -27.95
N ALA A 182 12.40 -44.40 -28.97
CA ALA A 182 12.52 -43.13 -29.70
C ALA A 182 11.23 -42.74 -30.46
N MET A 183 10.45 -43.72 -30.93
CA MET A 183 9.17 -43.45 -31.59
C MET A 183 8.12 -42.95 -30.60
N GLN A 184 8.07 -43.52 -29.38
CA GLN A 184 7.20 -43.03 -28.30
C GLN A 184 7.52 -41.59 -27.93
N ASP A 185 8.80 -41.26 -27.78
CA ASP A 185 9.25 -39.89 -27.50
C ASP A 185 8.83 -38.92 -28.63
N ILE A 186 8.97 -39.32 -29.90
CA ILE A 186 8.51 -38.49 -31.03
C ILE A 186 7.00 -38.30 -31.04
N THR A 187 6.22 -39.34 -30.76
CA THR A 187 4.75 -39.23 -30.69
C THR A 187 4.32 -38.21 -29.65
N GLU A 188 4.96 -38.20 -28.48
CA GLU A 188 4.71 -37.20 -27.43
C GLU A 188 5.02 -35.78 -27.94
N PHE A 189 6.12 -35.58 -28.66
CA PHE A 189 6.44 -34.27 -29.26
C PHE A 189 5.49 -33.85 -30.39
N LEU A 190 5.02 -34.78 -31.22
CA LEU A 190 4.02 -34.50 -32.26
C LEU A 190 2.72 -33.98 -31.64
N GLU A 191 2.28 -34.58 -30.53
CA GLU A 191 1.11 -34.12 -29.77
C GLU A 191 1.33 -32.73 -29.16
N ILE A 192 2.49 -32.49 -28.54
CA ILE A 192 2.85 -31.20 -27.92
C ILE A 192 2.93 -30.08 -28.97
N LEU A 193 3.51 -30.36 -30.13
CA LEU A 193 3.72 -29.38 -31.20
C LEU A 193 2.52 -29.25 -32.16
N HIS A 194 1.46 -30.05 -31.94
CA HIS A 194 0.30 -30.13 -32.83
C HIS A 194 0.68 -30.45 -34.29
N LEU A 195 1.57 -31.43 -34.47
CA LEU A 195 2.01 -31.92 -35.77
C LEU A 195 1.43 -33.31 -36.02
N ASP A 196 0.97 -33.56 -37.24
CA ASP A 196 0.27 -34.80 -37.60
C ASP A 196 1.22 -35.98 -37.87
N ASN A 197 2.49 -35.70 -38.20
CA ASN A 197 3.44 -36.74 -38.58
C ASN A 197 4.91 -36.30 -38.52
N ILE A 198 5.81 -37.29 -38.58
CA ILE A 198 7.26 -37.11 -38.55
C ILE A 198 7.78 -36.23 -39.70
N GLY A 199 7.15 -36.25 -40.88
CA GLY A 199 7.56 -35.41 -42.01
C GLY A 199 7.34 -33.92 -41.76
N GLN A 200 6.24 -33.55 -41.09
CA GLN A 200 6.00 -32.18 -40.62
C GLN A 200 7.02 -31.79 -39.54
N LEU A 201 7.37 -32.71 -38.65
CA LEU A 201 8.42 -32.51 -37.64
C LEU A 201 9.81 -32.31 -38.26
N GLU A 202 10.17 -33.08 -39.29
CA GLU A 202 11.40 -32.91 -40.05
C GLU A 202 11.45 -31.54 -40.73
N THR A 203 10.35 -31.14 -41.38
CA THR A 203 10.20 -29.81 -41.98
C THR A 203 10.39 -28.72 -40.93
N TYR A 204 9.62 -28.75 -39.84
CA TYR A 204 9.71 -27.82 -38.72
C TYR A 204 11.14 -27.72 -38.18
N SER A 205 11.78 -28.87 -37.95
CA SER A 205 13.13 -28.93 -37.39
C SER A 205 14.20 -28.41 -38.36
N SER A 206 14.05 -28.60 -39.67
CA SER A 206 15.04 -28.22 -40.69
C SER A 206 14.93 -26.75 -41.09
N GLU A 207 13.72 -26.21 -40.99
CA GLU A 207 13.38 -24.86 -41.40
C GLU A 207 13.60 -23.79 -40.35
N GLU A 208 13.67 -24.15 -39.06
CA GLU A 208 13.88 -23.18 -37.99
C GLU A 208 15.31 -22.62 -38.03
N ASP A 209 15.41 -21.32 -38.29
CA ASP A 209 16.65 -20.58 -38.23
C ASP A 209 16.51 -19.32 -37.36
N PHE A 210 17.62 -18.61 -37.18
CA PHE A 210 17.66 -17.40 -36.37
C PHE A 210 16.69 -16.32 -36.86
N THR A 211 16.50 -16.20 -38.17
CA THR A 211 15.63 -15.18 -38.78
C THR A 211 14.16 -15.49 -38.50
N LYS A 212 13.74 -16.76 -38.64
CA LYS A 212 12.38 -17.19 -38.31
C LYS A 212 12.06 -17.01 -36.84
N PHE A 213 12.99 -17.35 -35.95
CA PHE A 213 12.85 -17.09 -34.51
C PHE A 213 12.58 -15.60 -34.24
N CYS A 214 13.40 -14.72 -34.79
CA CYS A 214 13.22 -13.27 -34.63
C CYS A 214 11.90 -12.77 -35.23
N ALA A 215 11.50 -13.26 -36.40
CA ALA A 215 10.25 -12.87 -37.05
C ALA A 215 9.02 -13.27 -36.22
N GLN A 216 8.96 -14.53 -35.75
CA GLN A 216 7.87 -15.04 -34.91
C GLN A 216 7.75 -14.26 -33.59
N TYR A 217 8.88 -14.08 -32.89
CA TYR A 217 8.90 -13.33 -31.64
C TYR A 217 8.49 -11.88 -31.83
N TYR A 218 8.95 -11.24 -32.92
CA TYR A 218 8.55 -9.88 -33.25
C TYR A 218 7.05 -9.77 -33.48
N GLU A 219 6.45 -10.70 -34.24
CA GLU A 219 5.02 -10.70 -34.53
C GLU A 219 4.18 -10.88 -33.25
N SER A 220 4.52 -11.86 -32.41
CA SER A 220 3.83 -12.09 -31.13
C SER A 220 3.98 -10.93 -30.16
N LEU A 221 5.21 -10.39 -29.97
CA LEU A 221 5.44 -9.25 -29.08
C LEU A 221 4.76 -7.98 -29.60
N SER A 222 4.70 -7.80 -30.92
CA SER A 222 3.94 -6.72 -31.53
C SER A 222 2.45 -6.85 -31.22
N GLY A 223 1.89 -8.05 -31.38
CA GLY A 223 0.51 -8.36 -31.03
C GLY A 223 0.22 -8.09 -29.56
N ILE A 224 1.08 -8.55 -28.64
CA ILE A 224 0.95 -8.30 -27.20
C ILE A 224 0.87 -6.81 -26.89
N LEU A 225 1.73 -6.00 -27.50
CA LEU A 225 1.80 -4.56 -27.21
C LEU A 225 0.63 -3.79 -27.83
N ASN A 226 0.17 -4.19 -29.02
CA ASN A 226 -1.02 -3.64 -29.66
C ASN A 226 -2.30 -3.93 -28.85
N HIS A 227 -2.39 -5.12 -28.25
CA HIS A 227 -3.53 -5.56 -27.44
C HIS A 227 -3.30 -5.45 -25.92
N SER A 228 -2.31 -4.69 -25.48
CA SER A 228 -1.89 -4.68 -24.07
C SER A 228 -2.96 -4.16 -23.11
N GLU A 229 -3.81 -3.23 -23.56
CA GLU A 229 -4.95 -2.73 -22.79
C GLU A 229 -6.02 -3.81 -22.59
N ASP A 230 -6.43 -4.50 -23.67
CA ASP A 230 -7.37 -5.63 -23.63
C ASP A 230 -6.86 -6.75 -22.70
N ILE A 231 -5.56 -7.04 -22.77
CA ILE A 231 -4.89 -7.99 -21.89
C ILE A 231 -5.02 -7.54 -20.43
N MET A 232 -4.66 -6.30 -20.09
CA MET A 232 -4.76 -5.80 -18.72
C MET A 232 -6.20 -5.82 -18.20
N GLN A 233 -7.17 -5.47 -19.05
CA GLN A 233 -8.58 -5.56 -18.71
C GLN A 233 -9.01 -7.00 -18.42
N TYR A 234 -8.53 -7.96 -19.20
CA TYR A 234 -8.75 -9.39 -18.94
C TYR A 234 -8.18 -9.78 -17.57
N LEU A 235 -6.94 -9.37 -17.26
CA LEU A 235 -6.29 -9.67 -15.99
C LEU A 235 -7.10 -9.15 -14.78
N ASP A 236 -7.63 -7.93 -14.83
CA ASP A 236 -8.39 -7.34 -13.71
C ASP A 236 -9.77 -8.00 -13.51
N THR A 237 -10.37 -8.53 -14.57
CA THR A 237 -11.74 -9.05 -14.57
C THR A 237 -11.84 -10.57 -14.39
N HIS A 238 -10.77 -11.32 -14.67
CA HIS A 238 -10.79 -12.78 -14.64
C HIS A 238 -10.09 -13.33 -13.40
N ARG A 239 -10.89 -13.55 -12.34
CA ARG A 239 -10.39 -14.11 -11.08
C ARG A 239 -9.82 -15.52 -11.23
N VAL A 240 -8.75 -15.78 -10.49
CA VAL A 240 -8.23 -17.13 -10.24
C VAL A 240 -9.20 -17.85 -9.30
N ASN A 241 -9.69 -19.02 -9.73
CA ASN A 241 -10.61 -19.80 -8.92
C ASN A 241 -9.88 -20.45 -7.73
N THR A 242 -10.04 -19.87 -6.56
CA THR A 242 -9.41 -20.35 -5.32
C THR A 242 -10.13 -21.54 -4.69
N TRP A 243 -11.31 -21.96 -5.19
CA TRP A 243 -12.02 -23.14 -4.66
C TRP A 243 -11.26 -24.44 -4.81
N HIS A 244 -10.34 -24.49 -5.77
CA HIS A 244 -9.48 -25.65 -6.01
C HIS A 244 -8.14 -25.55 -5.27
N PHE A 245 -7.93 -24.53 -4.43
CA PHE A 245 -6.75 -24.46 -3.59
C PHE A 245 -6.91 -25.41 -2.41
N SER A 246 -5.81 -26.05 -2.01
CA SER A 246 -5.80 -26.86 -0.80
C SER A 246 -5.87 -25.98 0.47
N SER A 247 -6.09 -26.61 1.62
CA SER A 247 -6.14 -25.91 2.91
C SER A 247 -4.83 -25.17 3.21
N MET A 248 -4.96 -24.10 3.99
CA MET A 248 -3.86 -23.26 4.43
C MET A 248 -4.02 -22.99 5.93
N ASP A 249 -2.90 -22.90 6.63
CA ASP A 249 -2.86 -22.40 8.00
C ASP A 249 -3.27 -20.92 8.03
N ARG A 250 -4.36 -20.61 8.77
CA ARG A 250 -4.96 -19.28 8.85
C ARG A 250 -3.98 -18.21 9.34
N ASP A 251 -3.14 -18.52 10.31
CA ASP A 251 -2.17 -17.56 10.86
C ASP A 251 -1.01 -17.34 9.90
N LYS A 252 -0.55 -18.38 9.19
CA LYS A 252 0.50 -18.24 8.16
C LYS A 252 0.02 -17.42 6.97
N ILE A 253 -1.17 -17.69 6.44
CA ILE A 253 -1.69 -16.91 5.31
C ILE A 253 -2.00 -15.47 5.72
N SER A 254 -2.57 -15.27 6.91
CA SER A 254 -2.79 -13.92 7.46
C SER A 254 -1.49 -13.12 7.59
N LEU A 255 -0.42 -13.76 8.11
CA LEU A 255 0.90 -13.14 8.22
C LEU A 255 1.49 -12.82 6.83
N TYR A 256 1.34 -13.71 5.86
CA TYR A 256 1.79 -13.47 4.49
C TYR A 256 1.09 -12.28 3.87
N ILE A 257 -0.25 -12.23 3.90
CA ILE A 257 -1.01 -11.10 3.34
C ILE A 257 -0.61 -9.79 4.01
N ALA A 258 -0.59 -9.73 5.35
CA ALA A 258 -0.18 -8.52 6.07
C ALA A 258 1.25 -8.08 5.71
N SER A 259 2.18 -9.03 5.51
CA SER A 259 3.54 -8.73 5.06
C SER A 259 3.59 -8.14 3.65
N ARG A 260 2.73 -8.60 2.74
CA ARG A 260 2.64 -8.05 1.38
C ARG A 260 2.06 -6.64 1.39
N PHE A 261 1.02 -6.39 2.18
CA PHE A 261 0.48 -5.04 2.37
C PHE A 261 1.53 -4.08 2.95
N LEU A 262 2.25 -4.47 4.01
CA LEU A 262 3.29 -3.62 4.59
C LEU A 262 4.44 -3.37 3.61
N SER A 263 4.91 -4.40 2.91
CA SER A 263 5.97 -4.27 1.90
C SER A 263 5.56 -3.30 0.80
N THR A 264 4.31 -3.36 0.34
CA THR A 264 3.80 -2.41 -0.65
C THR A 264 3.69 -1.00 -0.07
N ALA A 265 3.24 -0.86 1.18
CA ALA A 265 3.15 0.43 1.87
C ALA A 265 4.52 1.14 1.95
N ILE A 266 5.59 0.40 2.24
CA ILE A 266 6.97 0.92 2.36
C ILE A 266 7.49 1.47 1.02
N THR A 267 7.10 0.85 -0.10
CA THR A 267 7.59 1.23 -1.43
C THR A 267 6.67 2.18 -2.19
N ALA A 268 5.44 2.37 -1.71
CA ALA A 268 4.44 3.22 -2.36
C ALA A 268 4.75 4.72 -2.18
N PRO A 269 4.23 5.58 -3.08
CA PRO A 269 4.21 7.02 -2.84
C PRO A 269 3.54 7.35 -1.50
N LYS A 270 3.98 8.44 -0.85
CA LYS A 270 3.57 8.80 0.52
C LYS A 270 2.05 8.96 0.66
N GLU A 271 1.43 9.50 -0.39
CA GLU A 271 -0.01 9.75 -0.48
C GLU A 271 -0.83 8.45 -0.47
N GLU A 272 -0.19 7.31 -0.74
CA GLU A 272 -0.85 6.01 -0.88
C GLU A 272 -0.52 5.03 0.24
N ALA A 273 0.63 5.20 0.88
CA ALA A 273 1.11 4.35 1.96
C ALA A 273 0.02 4.06 3.01
N GLN A 274 -0.78 5.08 3.36
CA GLN A 274 -1.89 4.98 4.31
C GLN A 274 -2.92 3.90 3.96
N ARG A 275 -3.23 3.70 2.67
CA ARG A 275 -4.25 2.74 2.21
C ARG A 275 -3.89 1.31 2.56
N TYR A 276 -2.60 0.97 2.47
CA TYR A 276 -2.12 -0.38 2.72
C TYR A 276 -2.04 -0.68 4.22
N LEU A 277 -1.89 0.34 5.07
CA LEU A 277 -1.77 0.16 6.51
C LEU A 277 -3.04 -0.33 7.19
N TYR A 278 -4.22 -0.19 6.57
CA TYR A 278 -5.47 -0.66 7.18
C TYR A 278 -5.47 -2.17 7.42
N ASN A 279 -5.05 -2.96 6.42
CA ASN A 279 -4.94 -4.41 6.56
C ASN A 279 -3.91 -4.81 7.63
N VAL A 280 -2.77 -4.12 7.66
CA VAL A 280 -1.67 -4.37 8.62
C VAL A 280 -2.10 -4.01 10.05
N THR A 281 -2.80 -2.90 10.22
CA THR A 281 -3.34 -2.44 11.51
C THR A 281 -4.31 -3.46 12.07
N ASP A 282 -5.27 -3.91 11.25
CA ASP A 282 -6.25 -4.91 11.63
C ASP A 282 -5.61 -6.26 11.99
N TYR A 283 -4.58 -6.66 11.26
CA TYR A 283 -3.86 -7.90 11.55
C TYR A 283 -3.30 -7.93 12.98
N PHE A 284 -2.75 -6.82 13.48
CA PHE A 284 -2.24 -6.74 14.87
C PHE A 284 -3.33 -6.51 15.91
N ARG A 285 -4.47 -5.94 15.51
CA ARG A 285 -5.60 -5.62 16.39
C ARG A 285 -6.46 -6.84 16.74
N GLU A 286 -6.68 -7.72 15.75
CA GLU A 286 -7.39 -8.99 15.94
C GLU A 286 -6.79 -9.86 17.05
N ASN A 287 -5.47 -9.76 17.28
CA ASN A 287 -4.78 -10.51 18.32
C ASN A 287 -3.51 -9.79 18.78
N GLU A 288 -3.59 -9.17 19.96
CA GLU A 288 -2.48 -8.39 20.53
C GLU A 288 -1.19 -9.20 20.72
N ASN A 289 -1.30 -10.51 20.94
CA ASN A 289 -0.14 -11.39 21.14
C ASN A 289 0.76 -11.45 19.88
N ARG A 290 0.22 -11.13 18.69
CA ARG A 290 0.97 -11.06 17.43
C ARG A 290 2.11 -10.02 17.49
N LYS A 291 1.99 -8.98 18.33
CA LYS A 291 3.03 -7.94 18.49
C LYS A 291 4.36 -8.50 19.02
N THR A 292 4.31 -9.60 19.78
CA THR A 292 5.48 -10.24 20.41
C THR A 292 5.74 -11.66 19.90
N ALA A 293 4.82 -12.27 19.15
CA ALA A 293 4.91 -13.66 18.73
C ALA A 293 6.02 -13.91 17.69
N THR A 294 6.79 -14.97 17.91
CA THR A 294 7.81 -15.47 16.95
C THR A 294 7.29 -16.61 16.07
N SER A 295 6.04 -17.00 16.25
CA SER A 295 5.33 -18.03 15.50
C SER A 295 3.98 -17.46 15.02
N PRO A 296 3.49 -17.82 13.83
CA PRO A 296 4.14 -18.71 12.86
C PRO A 296 5.37 -18.07 12.19
N ARG A 297 6.18 -18.90 11.52
CA ARG A 297 7.32 -18.49 10.69
C ARG A 297 7.02 -18.85 9.24
N ILE A 298 7.10 -17.87 8.34
CA ILE A 298 6.92 -18.08 6.90
C ILE A 298 8.17 -17.64 6.15
N ALA A 299 8.49 -18.29 5.03
CA ALA A 299 9.54 -17.83 4.12
C ALA A 299 8.87 -17.21 2.89
N ILE A 300 9.28 -15.99 2.54
CA ILE A 300 8.73 -15.23 1.41
C ILE A 300 9.83 -14.89 0.40
N GLY A 301 9.47 -14.72 -0.87
CA GLY A 301 10.39 -14.28 -1.92
C GLY A 301 11.45 -15.32 -2.28
N LYS A 302 11.25 -16.59 -1.94
CA LYS A 302 12.15 -17.66 -2.36
C LYS A 302 11.78 -18.08 -3.77
N TYR A 303 12.67 -17.83 -4.73
CA TYR A 303 12.39 -18.09 -6.14
C TYR A 303 13.66 -18.44 -6.90
N LYS A 304 13.53 -19.33 -7.88
CA LYS A 304 14.60 -19.68 -8.82
C LYS A 304 14.00 -19.84 -10.22
N ASN A 305 14.35 -18.94 -11.13
CA ASN A 305 14.06 -19.04 -12.56
C ASN A 305 15.37 -19.03 -13.34
N GLU A 306 15.72 -20.18 -13.88
CA GLU A 306 16.95 -20.34 -14.61
C GLU A 306 16.91 -19.58 -15.94
N SER A 307 15.76 -19.53 -16.62
CA SER A 307 15.59 -18.89 -17.93
C SER A 307 15.79 -17.37 -17.87
N MET A 308 15.36 -16.74 -16.78
CA MET A 308 15.59 -15.32 -16.51
C MET A 308 16.83 -15.03 -15.65
N GLY A 309 17.54 -16.07 -15.20
CA GLY A 309 18.70 -15.94 -14.31
C GLY A 309 18.36 -15.32 -12.95
N ILE A 310 17.15 -15.55 -12.45
CA ILE A 310 16.66 -15.00 -11.17
C ILE A 310 16.80 -16.06 -10.09
N LYS A 311 17.47 -15.73 -8.99
CA LYS A 311 17.51 -16.54 -7.78
C LYS A 311 17.43 -15.64 -6.56
N SER A 312 16.55 -15.97 -5.64
CA SER A 312 16.43 -15.36 -4.31
C SER A 312 16.24 -16.47 -3.28
N ASP A 313 17.02 -16.41 -2.20
CA ASP A 313 16.91 -17.35 -1.08
C ASP A 313 15.71 -17.02 -0.16
N GLY A 314 15.08 -15.86 -0.38
CA GLY A 314 13.93 -15.39 0.38
C GLY A 314 14.27 -14.86 1.77
N VAL A 315 13.26 -14.37 2.47
CA VAL A 315 13.36 -13.85 3.84
C VAL A 315 12.35 -14.56 4.73
N VAL A 316 12.75 -14.85 5.97
CA VAL A 316 11.85 -15.43 6.97
C VAL A 316 11.15 -14.31 7.74
N ILE A 317 9.82 -14.34 7.75
CA ILE A 317 8.97 -13.37 8.45
C ILE A 317 8.25 -14.06 9.62
N THR A 318 8.13 -13.30 10.71
CA THR A 318 7.35 -13.63 11.92
C THR A 318 6.44 -12.45 12.27
N PRO A 319 5.38 -12.64 13.09
CA PRO A 319 4.54 -11.52 13.53
C PRO A 319 5.34 -10.42 14.23
N LYS A 320 6.29 -10.79 15.11
CA LYS A 320 7.19 -9.85 15.79
C LYS A 320 8.07 -9.06 14.84
N SER A 321 8.66 -9.71 13.82
CA SER A 321 9.52 -8.99 12.85
C SER A 321 8.68 -8.04 11.99
N LEU A 322 7.49 -8.47 11.54
CA LEU A 322 6.55 -7.63 10.81
C LEU A 322 6.10 -6.42 11.65
N TYR A 323 5.83 -6.62 12.95
CA TYR A 323 5.47 -5.52 13.85
C TYR A 323 6.62 -4.52 14.04
N GLY A 324 7.87 -5.01 14.03
CA GLY A 324 9.06 -4.18 14.05
C GLY A 324 9.12 -3.23 12.84
N GLU A 325 8.90 -3.76 11.64
CA GLU A 325 8.86 -2.98 10.39
C GLU A 325 7.69 -2.01 10.36
N TYR A 326 6.50 -2.45 10.78
CA TYR A 326 5.31 -1.60 10.86
C TYR A 326 5.51 -0.40 11.79
N LYS A 327 6.08 -0.62 12.98
CA LYS A 327 6.45 0.48 13.90
C LYS A 327 7.47 1.43 13.28
N LYS A 328 8.50 0.88 12.63
CA LYS A 328 9.54 1.69 11.99
C LYS A 328 8.91 2.62 10.94
N MET A 329 8.02 2.10 10.10
CA MET A 329 7.30 2.88 9.10
C MET A 329 6.48 4.02 9.72
N LEU A 330 5.70 3.74 10.78
CA LEU A 330 4.92 4.77 11.47
C LEU A 330 5.79 5.84 12.16
N LEU A 331 6.98 5.48 12.62
CA LEU A 331 7.93 6.41 13.23
C LEU A 331 8.63 7.29 12.19
N GLU A 332 8.95 6.72 11.02
CA GLU A 332 9.58 7.46 9.90
C GLU A 332 8.58 8.37 9.17
N HIS A 333 7.28 8.06 9.27
CA HIS A 333 6.18 8.76 8.61
C HIS A 333 5.07 9.13 9.60
N PRO A 334 5.27 10.15 10.46
CA PRO A 334 4.30 10.54 11.49
C PRO A 334 2.97 11.07 10.92
N GLU A 335 2.91 11.38 9.62
CA GLU A 335 1.68 11.69 8.89
C GLU A 335 0.72 10.49 8.75
N LEU A 336 1.25 9.26 8.82
CA LEU A 336 0.48 8.04 8.71
C LEU A 336 -0.24 7.75 10.03
N ARG A 337 -1.46 7.24 9.91
CA ARG A 337 -2.38 7.07 11.03
C ARG A 337 -2.75 5.62 11.21
N VAL A 338 -2.86 5.25 12.48
CA VAL A 338 -3.42 3.98 12.93
C VAL A 338 -4.89 4.22 13.17
N VAL A 339 -5.74 3.76 12.26
CA VAL A 339 -7.19 4.01 12.29
C VAL A 339 -7.92 2.66 12.32
N ASP A 340 -8.96 2.60 13.13
CA ASP A 340 -9.84 1.45 13.26
C ASP A 340 -11.09 1.64 12.39
N PHE A 341 -11.32 0.73 11.46
CA PHE A 341 -12.52 0.69 10.61
C PHE A 341 -13.47 -0.47 10.92
N SER A 342 -13.23 -1.25 11.97
CA SER A 342 -14.05 -2.44 12.28
C SER A 342 -15.50 -2.13 12.62
N THR A 343 -15.79 -0.90 13.03
CA THR A 343 -17.14 -0.46 13.42
C THR A 343 -17.91 0.17 12.25
N ILE A 344 -17.29 0.29 11.08
CA ILE A 344 -17.87 0.97 9.92
C ILE A 344 -18.44 -0.08 8.95
N ASP A 345 -19.73 0.07 8.63
CA ASP A 345 -20.41 -0.72 7.62
C ASP A 345 -20.38 -0.01 6.26
N PHE A 346 -19.73 -0.64 5.27
CA PHE A 346 -19.65 -0.14 3.90
C PHE A 346 -20.75 -0.72 2.99
N THR A 347 -21.72 -1.45 3.55
CA THR A 347 -22.82 -2.04 2.78
C THR A 347 -23.59 -0.96 2.03
N GLY A 348 -23.78 -1.17 0.72
CA GLY A 348 -24.47 -0.23 -0.17
C GLY A 348 -23.56 0.86 -0.78
N MET A 349 -22.28 0.90 -0.40
CA MET A 349 -21.29 1.77 -1.05
C MET A 349 -20.58 1.03 -2.20
N ASN A 350 -20.18 1.79 -3.22
CA ASN A 350 -19.18 1.35 -4.19
C ASN A 350 -17.76 1.77 -3.75
N LEU A 351 -16.75 1.29 -4.46
CA LEU A 351 -15.35 1.50 -4.08
C LEU A 351 -14.93 2.98 -4.04
N GLU A 352 -15.44 3.79 -4.97
CA GLU A 352 -15.15 5.23 -5.01
C GLU A 352 -15.74 5.94 -3.79
N GLU A 353 -16.96 5.56 -3.39
CA GLU A 353 -17.63 6.08 -2.19
C GLU A 353 -16.86 5.70 -0.90
N VAL A 354 -16.37 4.46 -0.81
CA VAL A 354 -15.53 4.01 0.31
C VAL A 354 -14.22 4.80 0.39
N GLU A 355 -13.55 5.04 -0.75
CA GLU A 355 -12.32 5.84 -0.77
C GLU A 355 -12.57 7.28 -0.32
N LYS A 356 -13.65 7.90 -0.81
CA LYS A 356 -14.04 9.25 -0.44
C LYS A 356 -14.36 9.36 1.05
N TYR A 357 -15.14 8.41 1.58
CA TYR A 357 -15.46 8.35 3.01
C TYR A 357 -14.18 8.23 3.86
N THR A 358 -13.27 7.35 3.48
CA THR A 358 -12.02 7.11 4.20
C THR A 358 -11.12 8.35 4.21
N GLN A 359 -10.99 9.04 3.07
CA GLN A 359 -10.24 10.28 2.97
C GLN A 359 -10.85 11.38 3.84
N GLN A 360 -12.18 11.48 3.86
CA GLN A 360 -12.89 12.42 4.71
C GLN A 360 -12.65 12.11 6.20
N LEU A 361 -12.76 10.86 6.62
CA LEU A 361 -12.49 10.44 8.00
C LEU A 361 -11.05 10.78 8.44
N LEU A 362 -10.06 10.54 7.57
CA LEU A 362 -8.67 10.93 7.81
C LEU A 362 -8.48 12.45 7.87
N SER A 363 -9.18 13.21 7.04
CA SER A 363 -9.18 14.67 7.15
C SER A 363 -9.75 15.11 8.50
N ASP A 364 -10.82 14.46 8.96
CA ASP A 364 -11.52 14.78 10.20
C ASP A 364 -10.67 14.43 11.44
N LEU A 365 -9.93 13.31 11.42
CA LEU A 365 -9.01 12.86 12.48
C LEU A 365 -7.78 13.78 12.68
N ALA A 366 -7.62 14.84 11.88
CA ALA A 366 -6.38 15.63 11.80
C ALA A 366 -6.16 16.58 13.00
N ALA A 367 -6.74 16.27 14.17
CA ALA A 367 -6.79 17.13 15.35
C ALA A 367 -6.61 16.43 16.66
N ASN A 368 -5.95 17.13 17.58
CA ASN A 368 -5.71 16.65 18.94
C ASN A 368 -6.24 17.64 19.99
N TRP A 369 -7.48 18.07 19.80
CA TRP A 369 -8.23 18.85 20.76
C TRP A 369 -9.40 17.99 21.23
N GLU A 370 -9.83 18.14 22.49
CA GLU A 370 -11.06 17.51 22.96
C GLU A 370 -12.08 18.60 23.31
N LEU A 371 -13.31 18.40 22.83
CA LEU A 371 -14.44 19.30 23.08
C LEU A 371 -15.01 19.01 24.47
N ILE A 372 -15.15 20.06 25.28
CA ILE A 372 -15.99 19.97 26.48
C ILE A 372 -17.30 20.69 26.19
N PRO A 373 -18.46 20.00 26.17
CA PRO A 373 -19.76 20.64 26.09
C PRO A 373 -19.97 21.59 27.28
N ALA A 374 -20.62 22.73 27.05
CA ALA A 374 -20.78 23.80 28.05
C ALA A 374 -21.40 23.35 29.40
N SER A 375 -22.04 22.19 29.45
CA SER A 375 -22.71 21.63 30.63
C SER A 375 -21.82 20.83 31.60
N HIS A 376 -20.62 20.37 31.23
CA HIS A 376 -19.86 19.39 32.05
C HIS A 376 -18.66 19.92 32.85
N LEU A 377 -18.41 21.24 32.87
CA LEU A 377 -17.28 21.80 33.65
C LEU A 377 -17.43 21.70 35.18
N LYS A 378 -18.51 21.09 35.71
CA LYS A 378 -18.88 21.21 37.12
C LYS A 378 -18.27 20.22 38.10
N ASP A 379 -17.82 19.00 37.76
CA ASP A 379 -17.49 18.02 38.82
C ASP A 379 -16.13 17.29 38.76
N ASP A 380 -15.37 17.31 37.65
CA ASP A 380 -14.21 16.38 37.53
C ASP A 380 -12.82 16.97 37.82
N PHE A 381 -12.67 18.29 37.94
CA PHE A 381 -11.36 18.86 38.26
C PHE A 381 -11.11 18.86 39.77
N ARG A 382 -10.62 17.73 40.30
CA ARG A 382 -10.10 17.65 41.66
C ARG A 382 -8.89 18.57 41.79
N VAL A 383 -9.11 19.77 42.32
CA VAL A 383 -8.03 20.72 42.67
C VAL A 383 -7.20 20.10 43.79
N SER A 384 -6.05 19.51 43.45
CA SER A 384 -5.09 19.05 44.44
C SER A 384 -4.15 20.21 44.80
N GLY A 385 -3.92 20.40 46.10
CA GLY A 385 -3.43 21.65 46.69
C GLY A 385 -2.26 22.34 45.99
N VAL A 386 -2.33 23.67 45.95
CA VAL A 386 -1.33 24.56 45.34
C VAL A 386 -0.01 24.47 46.09
N ARG A 387 1.01 23.84 45.50
CA ARG A 387 2.41 24.00 45.95
C ARG A 387 3.01 25.22 45.27
N VAL A 388 3.49 26.18 46.06
CA VAL A 388 4.22 27.37 45.60
C VAL A 388 5.58 27.39 46.30
N ASN A 389 6.67 27.47 45.55
CA ASN A 389 8.00 27.66 46.12
C ASN A 389 8.15 29.12 46.54
N VAL A 390 8.14 29.37 47.85
CA VAL A 390 8.35 30.71 48.43
C VAL A 390 9.03 30.59 49.78
N ALA A 391 9.85 31.59 50.11
CA ALA A 391 10.77 31.56 51.24
C ALA A 391 10.07 31.80 52.60
N SER A 392 8.81 32.23 52.64
CA SER A 392 8.03 32.40 53.88
C SER A 392 6.57 31.94 53.75
N GLU A 393 5.98 31.51 54.86
CA GLU A 393 4.58 31.02 54.96
C GLU A 393 3.56 32.10 54.54
N GLU A 394 3.83 33.37 54.88
CA GLU A 394 3.02 34.55 54.54
C GLU A 394 2.97 34.77 53.02
N GLU A 395 4.13 34.69 52.36
CA GLU A 395 4.28 34.88 50.92
C GLU A 395 3.70 33.70 50.13
N ARG A 396 3.79 32.48 50.69
CA ARG A 396 3.07 31.30 50.17
C ARG A 396 1.56 31.47 50.22
N ARG A 397 1.01 31.98 51.34
CA ARG A 397 -0.42 32.28 51.44
C ARG A 397 -0.84 33.36 50.45
N ARG A 398 -0.10 34.48 50.35
CA ARG A 398 -0.37 35.56 49.40
C ARG A 398 -0.32 35.10 47.94
N LYS A 399 0.71 34.32 47.57
CA LYS A 399 0.89 33.84 46.19
C LYS A 399 -0.13 32.76 45.83
N THR A 400 -0.50 31.90 46.78
CA THR A 400 -1.59 30.92 46.60
C THR A 400 -2.94 31.61 46.43
N ALA A 401 -3.25 32.60 47.28
CA ALA A 401 -4.46 33.42 47.15
C ALA A 401 -4.48 34.13 45.80
N ARG A 402 -3.39 34.79 45.40
CA ARG A 402 -3.29 35.48 44.11
C ARG A 402 -3.48 34.56 42.90
N LEU A 403 -2.97 33.32 42.94
CA LEU A 403 -3.17 32.36 41.85
C LEU A 403 -4.60 31.82 41.80
N ALA A 404 -5.22 31.60 42.96
CA ALA A 404 -6.63 31.26 43.04
C ALA A 404 -7.51 32.41 42.55
N ASP A 405 -7.22 33.65 42.94
CA ASP A 405 -7.89 34.86 42.47
C ASP A 405 -7.75 35.01 40.96
N LEU A 406 -6.55 34.82 40.40
CA LEU A 406 -6.32 34.88 38.96
C LEU A 406 -7.09 33.76 38.22
N TYR A 407 -7.16 32.56 38.80
CA TYR A 407 -7.95 31.47 38.22
C TYR A 407 -9.45 31.81 38.20
N ILE A 408 -9.98 32.35 39.31
CA ILE A 408 -11.37 32.79 39.42
C ILE A 408 -11.63 33.94 38.43
N GLU A 409 -10.75 34.94 38.39
CA GLU A 409 -10.83 36.09 37.48
C GLU A 409 -10.86 35.65 36.01
N LYS A 410 -9.98 34.72 35.61
CA LYS A 410 -10.01 34.15 34.25
C LYS A 410 -11.30 33.41 33.98
N LYS A 411 -11.72 32.55 34.92
CA LYS A 411 -12.91 31.73 34.76
C LYS A 411 -14.15 32.60 34.59
N GLU A 412 -14.36 33.56 35.49
CA GLU A 412 -15.49 34.48 35.43
C GLU A 412 -15.48 35.31 34.14
N PHE A 413 -14.32 35.81 33.73
CA PHE A 413 -14.17 36.56 32.48
C PHE A 413 -14.49 35.73 31.23
N TYR A 414 -13.93 34.52 31.11
CA TYR A 414 -14.16 33.67 29.95
C TYR A 414 -15.56 33.03 29.96
N ASP A 415 -16.22 32.93 31.12
CA ASP A 415 -17.63 32.55 31.24
C ASP A 415 -18.56 33.72 30.87
N SER A 416 -18.20 34.96 31.19
CA SER A 416 -19.02 36.14 30.85
C SER A 416 -18.92 36.57 29.38
N THR A 417 -17.93 36.04 28.63
CA THR A 417 -17.69 36.43 27.23
C THR A 417 -18.34 35.51 26.20
N SER A 418 -19.07 34.48 26.64
CA SER A 418 -19.89 33.60 25.79
C SER A 418 -19.15 33.03 24.57
N PRO A 419 -18.02 32.32 24.75
CA PRO A 419 -17.39 31.58 23.66
C PRO A 419 -18.34 30.52 23.10
N ILE A 420 -18.26 30.26 21.81
CA ILE A 420 -19.11 29.24 21.15
C ILE A 420 -18.76 27.86 21.69
N CYS A 421 -17.47 27.58 21.78
CA CYS A 421 -16.97 26.32 22.30
C CYS A 421 -15.59 26.50 22.93
N ARG A 422 -15.23 25.49 23.72
CA ARG A 422 -13.93 25.41 24.39
C ARG A 422 -13.26 24.10 24.03
N VAL A 423 -11.96 24.19 23.78
CA VAL A 423 -11.11 23.03 23.55
C VAL A 423 -10.05 22.98 24.62
N VAL A 424 -9.77 21.77 25.13
CA VAL A 424 -8.66 21.57 26.07
C VAL A 424 -7.52 20.90 25.32
N GLY A 425 -6.32 21.44 25.52
CA GLY A 425 -5.12 20.86 24.94
C GLY A 425 -4.78 19.55 25.65
N LYS A 426 -4.74 18.44 24.91
CA LYS A 426 -4.15 17.18 25.39
C LYS A 426 -2.63 17.22 25.20
N ASN A 427 -1.92 16.37 25.95
CA ASN A 427 -0.47 16.12 25.78
C ASN A 427 0.39 17.40 25.82
N THR A 428 0.97 17.81 24.69
CA THR A 428 1.89 18.95 24.56
C THR A 428 1.26 20.30 24.90
N PHE A 429 -0.07 20.40 24.81
CA PHE A 429 -0.85 21.58 25.20
C PHE A 429 -1.59 21.41 26.53
N SER A 430 -1.23 20.40 27.35
CA SER A 430 -1.82 20.17 28.67
C SER A 430 -1.87 21.44 29.53
N GLY A 431 -3.05 21.69 30.09
CA GLY A 431 -3.36 22.84 30.94
C GLY A 431 -3.69 24.14 30.19
N TYR A 432 -3.67 24.14 28.85
CA TYR A 432 -4.21 25.23 28.03
C TYR A 432 -5.68 24.99 27.66
N VAL A 433 -6.45 26.07 27.69
CA VAL A 433 -7.85 26.10 27.27
C VAL A 433 -7.96 27.11 26.14
N GLY A 434 -8.42 26.62 24.98
CA GLY A 434 -8.75 27.44 23.82
C GLY A 434 -10.20 27.86 23.87
N HIS A 435 -10.45 29.16 23.88
CA HIS A 435 -11.77 29.77 23.83
C HIS A 435 -12.03 30.27 22.42
N ILE A 436 -13.06 29.72 21.77
CA ILE A 436 -13.33 29.95 20.35
C ILE A 436 -14.57 30.84 20.24
N TYR A 437 -14.40 31.99 19.59
CA TYR A 437 -15.42 33.02 19.52
C TYR A 437 -16.03 33.11 18.11
N SER A 438 -17.26 33.61 18.07
CA SER A 438 -18.06 33.76 16.83
C SER A 438 -17.38 34.62 15.76
N ASN A 439 -16.51 35.54 16.19
CA ASN A 439 -15.72 36.37 15.31
C ASN A 439 -14.46 35.67 14.76
N GLY A 440 -14.34 34.34 14.90
CA GLY A 440 -13.24 33.56 14.33
C GLY A 440 -11.95 33.60 15.12
N LYS A 441 -11.88 34.32 16.25
CA LYS A 441 -10.68 34.35 17.10
C LYS A 441 -10.66 33.16 18.05
N VAL A 442 -9.47 32.57 18.17
CA VAL A 442 -9.16 31.56 19.17
C VAL A 442 -8.21 32.18 20.19
N ILE A 443 -8.65 32.19 21.45
CA ILE A 443 -7.88 32.70 22.57
C ILE A 443 -7.42 31.51 23.41
N LEU A 444 -6.14 31.21 23.31
CA LEU A 444 -5.50 30.14 24.06
C LEU A 444 -4.85 30.71 25.33
N ASP A 445 -5.38 30.32 26.48
CA ASP A 445 -4.84 30.73 27.78
C ASP A 445 -4.54 29.50 28.65
N ARG A 446 -3.52 29.61 29.50
CA ARG A 446 -3.12 28.52 30.39
C ARG A 446 -3.78 28.70 31.75
N PHE A 447 -4.53 27.69 32.15
CA PHE A 447 -5.16 27.62 33.47
C PHE A 447 -4.33 26.75 34.43
N PHE A 448 -3.70 25.69 33.91
CA PHE A 448 -2.99 24.72 34.73
C PHE A 448 -1.56 24.46 34.23
N GLU A 449 -0.64 24.22 35.15
CA GLU A 449 0.71 23.74 34.82
C GLU A 449 0.66 22.32 34.25
N ASN A 450 -0.21 21.48 34.82
CA ASN A 450 -0.49 20.13 34.36
C ASN A 450 -1.90 19.75 34.82
N ASP A 451 -2.75 19.41 33.85
CA ASP A 451 -4.16 19.03 34.04
C ASP A 451 -4.33 17.84 35.00
N LYS A 452 -3.45 16.84 34.97
CA LYS A 452 -3.50 15.66 35.85
C LYS A 452 -3.17 15.96 37.31
N THR A 453 -2.49 17.07 37.59
CA THR A 453 -2.11 17.46 38.95
C THR A 453 -3.03 18.54 39.54
N GLY A 454 -3.85 19.19 38.72
CA GLY A 454 -4.73 20.29 39.15
C GLY A 454 -3.99 21.56 39.59
N ARG A 455 -2.67 21.66 39.37
CA ARG A 455 -1.85 22.80 39.81
C ARG A 455 -2.07 24.01 38.91
N ILE A 456 -2.50 25.13 39.49
CA ILE A 456 -2.81 26.38 38.79
C ILE A 456 -1.53 27.02 38.22
N ALA A 457 -1.60 27.50 36.98
CA ALA A 457 -0.46 28.06 36.28
C ALA A 457 -0.09 29.49 36.73
N GLU A 458 1.22 29.74 36.84
CA GLU A 458 1.77 31.08 37.10
C GLU A 458 1.71 31.94 35.81
N GLY A 459 0.58 32.61 35.59
CA GLY A 459 0.42 33.76 34.68
C GLY A 459 1.21 33.72 33.37
N HIS A 460 0.97 32.72 32.50
CA HIS A 460 1.58 32.70 31.17
C HIS A 460 0.87 33.63 30.19
N ALA A 461 1.57 34.07 29.14
CA ALA A 461 0.95 34.90 28.13
C ALA A 461 -0.22 34.19 27.41
N ILE A 462 -1.24 34.99 27.10
CA ILE A 462 -2.41 34.65 26.30
C ILE A 462 -2.00 34.73 24.83
N TYR A 463 -2.37 33.72 24.05
CA TYR A 463 -2.10 33.66 22.63
C TYR A 463 -3.39 33.78 21.86
N ILE A 464 -3.42 34.70 20.90
CA ILE A 464 -4.59 35.02 20.09
C ILE A 464 -4.22 34.79 18.64
N MET A 465 -5.03 34.00 17.96
CA MET A 465 -4.89 33.71 16.55
C MET A 465 -6.26 33.53 15.91
N ASP A 466 -6.30 33.51 14.59
CA ASP A 466 -7.49 33.16 13.85
C ASP A 466 -7.72 31.65 13.85
N ALA A 467 -8.98 31.20 13.86
CA ALA A 467 -9.37 29.79 13.90
C ALA A 467 -8.81 28.99 12.70
N THR A 468 -8.70 29.62 11.53
CA THR A 468 -8.09 28.99 10.35
C THR A 468 -6.60 28.72 10.52
N ASP A 469 -5.91 29.62 11.23
CA ASP A 469 -4.51 29.44 11.56
C ASP A 469 -4.39 28.45 12.71
N PHE A 470 -5.29 28.47 13.70
CA PHE A 470 -5.30 27.50 14.81
C PHE A 470 -5.31 26.04 14.33
N CYS A 471 -6.08 25.68 13.30
CA CYS A 471 -6.06 24.31 12.75
C CYS A 471 -4.72 23.92 12.12
N LYS A 472 -4.03 24.87 11.47
CA LYS A 472 -2.71 24.62 10.84
C LYS A 472 -1.57 24.70 11.86
N LEU A 473 -1.70 25.60 12.83
CA LEU A 473 -0.69 25.90 13.83
C LEU A 473 -0.76 24.91 14.99
N SER A 474 -1.90 24.25 15.21
CA SER A 474 -2.05 23.16 16.20
C SER A 474 -1.33 21.86 15.82
N SER A 475 -0.86 21.73 14.58
CA SER A 475 0.07 20.66 14.18
C SER A 475 1.55 21.05 14.37
N LEU A 476 1.85 22.32 14.68
CA LEU A 476 3.21 22.80 14.95
C LEU A 476 3.60 22.62 16.43
N SER A 477 4.89 22.59 16.71
CA SER A 477 5.38 22.50 18.08
C SER A 477 5.10 23.79 18.87
N LYS A 478 5.03 23.68 20.21
CA LYS A 478 4.76 24.81 21.12
C LYS A 478 5.72 25.99 20.91
N ARG A 479 7.00 25.72 20.60
CA ARG A 479 8.01 26.76 20.35
C ARG A 479 7.77 27.49 19.03
N GLU A 480 7.41 26.75 17.98
CA GLU A 480 7.10 27.30 16.66
C GLU A 480 5.80 28.11 16.71
N LEU A 481 4.76 27.58 17.36
CA LEU A 481 3.49 28.27 17.60
C LEU A 481 3.70 29.64 18.24
N PHE A 482 4.51 29.70 19.29
CA PHE A 482 4.68 30.90 20.11
C PHE A 482 5.53 32.00 19.48
N HIS A 483 6.29 31.68 18.43
CA HIS A 483 7.08 32.65 17.66
C HIS A 483 6.50 32.86 16.26
N HIS A 484 5.38 32.21 15.95
CA HIS A 484 4.75 32.34 14.64
C HIS A 484 4.15 33.74 14.46
N PRO A 485 4.42 34.44 13.35
CA PRO A 485 3.99 35.84 13.16
C PRO A 485 2.46 36.03 13.17
N SER A 486 1.69 34.98 12.83
CA SER A 486 0.22 35.01 12.92
C SER A 486 -0.33 34.89 14.35
N CYS A 487 0.52 34.68 15.35
CA CYS A 487 0.12 34.48 16.73
C CYS A 487 0.43 35.73 17.57
N LYS A 488 -0.61 36.46 17.99
CA LYS A 488 -0.47 37.66 18.81
C LYS A 488 -0.45 37.29 20.29
N ARG A 489 0.44 37.91 21.06
CA ARG A 489 0.66 37.59 22.48
C ARG A 489 0.26 38.75 23.40
N ILE A 490 -0.56 38.46 24.41
CA ILE A 490 -0.97 39.40 25.48
C ILE A 490 -0.54 38.82 26.83
N TYR A 491 -0.06 39.67 27.74
CA TYR A 491 0.32 39.24 29.09
C TYR A 491 -0.75 39.65 30.10
N HIS A 492 -0.98 38.81 31.12
CA HIS A 492 -1.86 39.05 32.27
C HIS A 492 -1.30 40.16 33.19
N ALA A 493 -1.24 41.37 32.69
CA ALA A 493 -0.79 42.57 33.38
C ALA A 493 -1.62 43.78 32.94
N GLY A 494 -1.96 44.67 33.86
CA GLY A 494 -2.81 45.83 33.58
C GLY A 494 -4.21 45.42 33.08
N ASP A 495 -4.76 46.18 32.13
CA ASP A 495 -6.09 46.01 31.54
C ASP A 495 -6.18 44.89 30.49
N TRP A 496 -5.58 43.74 30.79
CA TRP A 496 -5.47 42.62 29.84
C TRP A 496 -6.84 42.14 29.33
N GLN A 497 -7.87 42.14 30.20
CA GLN A 497 -9.24 41.76 29.85
C GLN A 497 -9.82 42.70 28.77
N SER A 498 -9.65 44.01 28.91
CA SER A 498 -10.08 45.00 27.91
C SER A 498 -9.40 44.77 26.57
N ARG A 499 -8.10 44.46 26.58
CA ARG A 499 -7.34 44.17 25.36
C ARG A 499 -7.78 42.88 24.68
N VAL A 500 -8.14 41.86 25.46
CA VAL A 500 -8.74 40.62 24.94
C VAL A 500 -10.13 40.89 24.37
N LEU A 501 -10.98 41.65 25.08
CA LEU A 501 -12.32 42.05 24.62
C LEU A 501 -12.27 42.83 23.31
N GLN A 502 -11.28 43.70 23.13
CA GLN A 502 -11.09 44.40 21.85
C GLN A 502 -10.81 43.42 20.70
N GLU A 503 -10.05 42.35 20.92
CA GLU A 503 -9.84 41.33 19.88
C GLU A 503 -11.09 40.48 19.62
N ILE A 504 -11.91 40.21 20.65
CA ILE A 504 -13.21 39.53 20.51
C ILE A 504 -14.25 40.43 19.81
N ALA A 505 -14.18 41.75 20.01
CA ALA A 505 -15.11 42.71 19.42
C ALA A 505 -14.73 43.15 18.00
N LYS A 506 -13.50 42.85 17.54
CA LYS A 506 -13.09 43.16 16.17
C LYS A 506 -13.87 42.33 15.17
N GLU A 507 -14.53 43.02 14.25
CA GLU A 507 -15.08 42.42 13.04
C GLU A 507 -13.94 42.11 12.07
N THR A 508 -13.69 40.82 11.84
CA THR A 508 -12.76 40.38 10.80
C THR A 508 -13.56 39.90 9.59
N LYS A 509 -13.15 40.26 8.37
CA LYS A 509 -13.88 39.93 7.13
C LYS A 509 -13.22 38.75 6.40
N GLY A 510 -13.92 37.61 6.32
CA GLY A 510 -13.65 36.50 5.39
C GLY A 510 -13.11 35.18 5.99
N ARG A 511 -13.68 34.05 5.52
CA ARG A 511 -13.29 32.62 5.74
C ARG A 511 -13.23 32.07 7.19
N MET A 512 -14.04 32.60 8.11
CA MET A 512 -14.05 32.16 9.53
C MET A 512 -14.79 30.86 9.83
N ALA A 513 -15.93 30.63 9.19
CA ALA A 513 -16.82 29.49 9.50
C ALA A 513 -16.14 28.14 9.26
N ASP A 514 -15.31 28.07 8.21
CA ASP A 514 -14.54 26.88 7.86
C ASP A 514 -13.48 26.54 8.92
N GLY A 515 -12.89 27.56 9.56
CA GLY A 515 -11.91 27.37 10.64
C GLY A 515 -12.55 26.79 11.90
N ILE A 516 -13.63 27.41 12.38
CA ILE A 516 -14.36 26.96 13.57
C ILE A 516 -15.00 25.59 13.34
N GLY A 517 -15.60 25.38 12.16
CA GLY A 517 -16.21 24.09 11.77
C GLY A 517 -15.19 22.95 11.78
N LYS A 518 -13.98 23.19 11.27
CA LYS A 518 -12.89 22.20 11.34
C LYS A 518 -12.52 21.88 12.79
N ILE A 519 -12.34 22.87 13.65
CA ILE A 519 -11.99 22.64 15.07
C ILE A 519 -13.05 21.79 15.80
N LEU A 520 -14.33 21.92 15.44
CA LEU A 520 -15.41 21.13 16.03
C LEU A 520 -15.43 19.67 15.51
N GLN A 521 -15.08 19.43 14.24
CA GLN A 521 -15.00 18.08 13.66
C GLN A 521 -13.80 17.30 14.20
N MET A 522 -12.68 18.01 14.28
CA MET A 522 -11.39 17.63 14.85
C MET A 522 -11.48 16.89 16.21
N THR A 523 -12.47 17.18 17.04
CA THR A 523 -12.56 16.73 18.45
C THR A 523 -13.63 15.68 18.71
N SER A 524 -14.42 15.29 17.69
CA SER A 524 -15.66 14.51 17.85
C SER A 524 -15.48 12.99 17.66
N GLN A 525 -14.26 12.51 17.48
CA GLN A 525 -13.95 11.12 17.08
C GLN A 525 -13.42 10.22 18.23
N GLU A 526 -13.52 10.64 19.50
CA GLU A 526 -13.04 9.87 20.67
C GLU A 526 -14.13 9.36 21.64
N ASN A 527 -15.42 9.30 21.25
CA ASN A 527 -16.45 8.57 22.03
C ASN A 527 -16.98 7.35 21.28
#